data_AF-A0A920Q2C1-F1
#
_entry.id   AF-A0A920Q2C1-F1
#
_cell.length_a   1.000
_cell.length_b   1.000
_cell.length_c   1.000
_cell.angle_alpha   90.00
_cell.angle_beta   90.00
_cell.angle_gamma   90.00
#
_symmetry.space_group_name_H-M   'P 1'
#
loop_
_entity.id
_entity.type
_entity.pdbx_description
1 polymer ?
#
loop_
_entity_poly.entity_id
_entity_poly.type
_entity_poly.pdbx_seq_one_letter_code
_entity_poly.pdbx_strand_id
1 'polypeptide(L)' 'MDEGIASLRGAIGTPDQIRDLLLDYEAAGVDQVIFISQAGHNRHEHICESIELFAREVMPEFAERDLAHVAPRKQGWPTR' A
#
# COMPACT_ATOMS: atom_id res chain seq x y z
N MET A 1 16.19 -16.31 5.26
CA MET A 1 15.05 -16.72 6.11
C MET A 1 14.66 -15.50 6.94
N ASP A 2 14.08 -14.50 6.27
CA ASP A 2 13.62 -13.22 6.86
C ASP A 2 12.32 -12.74 6.16
N GLU A 3 11.65 -13.62 5.41
CA GLU A 3 10.49 -13.31 4.55
C GLU A 3 9.19 -13.01 5.34
N GLY A 4 9.22 -13.05 6.68
CA GLY A 4 8.02 -12.93 7.53
C GLY A 4 7.91 -11.63 8.34
N ILE A 5 8.98 -10.84 8.48
CA ILE A 5 9.00 -9.73 9.45
C ILE A 5 8.36 -8.45 8.88
N ALA A 6 8.42 -8.23 7.57
CA ALA A 6 7.84 -7.04 6.95
C ALA A 6 6.30 -7.01 7.06
N SER A 7 5.64 -8.15 6.84
CA SER A 7 4.17 -8.30 7.00
C SER A 7 3.73 -8.14 8.47
N LEU A 8 4.53 -8.61 9.43
CA LEU A 8 4.26 -8.49 10.88
C LEU A 8 4.31 -7.04 11.40
N ARG A 9 4.93 -6.10 10.66
CA ARG A 9 4.94 -4.67 11.01
C ARG A 9 3.68 -3.91 10.59
N GLY A 10 2.74 -4.53 9.87
CA GLY A 10 1.45 -3.92 9.55
C GLY A 10 1.53 -2.62 8.75
N ALA A 11 2.52 -2.50 7.85
CA ALA A 11 2.78 -1.28 7.09
C ALA A 11 3.02 -0.03 7.98
N ILE A 12 3.70 -0.20 9.11
CA ILE A 12 4.15 0.88 9.98
C ILE A 12 5.67 1.01 9.88
N GLY A 13 6.15 2.19 9.48
CA GLY A 13 7.58 2.44 9.33
C GLY A 13 7.89 3.71 8.55
N THR A 14 9.15 3.82 8.15
CA THR A 14 9.65 4.87 7.25
C THR A 14 9.18 4.64 5.81
N PRO A 15 9.17 5.67 4.95
CA PRO A 15 8.81 5.52 3.54
C PRO A 15 9.59 4.40 2.81
N ASP A 16 10.88 4.25 3.09
CA ASP A 16 11.71 3.20 2.47
C ASP A 16 11.27 1.79 2.90
N GLN A 17 10.95 1.61 4.18
CA GLN A 17 10.44 0.33 4.68
C GLN A 17 9.07 -0.02 4.07
N ILE A 18 8.22 0.98 3.83
CA ILE A 18 6.93 0.78 3.17
C ILE A 18 7.13 0.47 1.69
N ARG A 19 8.09 1.12 1.02
CA ARG A 19 8.45 0.83 -0.36
C ARG A 19 8.89 -0.63 -0.52
N ASP A 20 9.82 -1.10 0.32
CA ASP A 20 10.30 -2.49 0.29
C ASP A 20 9.14 -3.48 0.50
N LEU A 21 8.25 -3.20 1.47
CA LEU A 21 7.06 -4.03 1.71
C LEU A 21 6.12 -4.09 0.49
N LEU A 22 5.88 -2.96 -0.17
CA LEU A 22 5.01 -2.91 -1.34
C LEU A 22 5.64 -3.59 -2.56
N LEU A 23 6.96 -3.52 -2.73
CA LEU A 23 7.68 -4.27 -3.77
C LEU A 23 7.56 -5.78 -3.55
N ASP A 24 7.68 -6.25 -2.31
CA ASP A 24 7.47 -7.67 -1.98
C ASP A 24 6.02 -8.11 -2.29
N TYR A 25 5.03 -7.26 -1.99
CA TYR A 25 3.63 -7.53 -2.32
C TYR A 25 3.38 -7.53 -3.82
N GLU A 26 3.92 -6.56 -4.56
CA GLU A 26 3.84 -6.50 -6.04
C GLU A 26 4.48 -7.76 -6.65
N ALA A 27 5.65 -8.18 -6.17
CA ALA A 27 6.33 -9.40 -6.61
C ALA A 27 5.54 -10.68 -6.30
N ALA A 28 4.76 -10.69 -5.22
CA ALA A 28 3.84 -11.76 -4.88
C ALA A 28 2.52 -11.73 -5.70
N GLY A 29 2.34 -10.74 -6.58
CA GLY A 29 1.16 -10.59 -7.43
C GLY A 29 -0.03 -9.90 -6.76
N VAL A 30 0.18 -9.22 -5.62
CA VAL A 30 -0.85 -8.38 -4.99
C VAL A 30 -1.05 -7.13 -5.85
N ASP A 31 -2.28 -6.92 -6.33
CA ASP A 31 -2.62 -5.76 -7.16
C ASP A 31 -3.19 -4.57 -6.36
N GLN A 32 -3.65 -4.81 -5.13
CA GLN A 32 -4.29 -3.80 -4.30
C GLN A 32 -3.93 -3.95 -2.83
N VAL A 33 -3.62 -2.83 -2.19
CA VAL A 33 -3.33 -2.74 -0.76
C VAL A 33 -4.25 -1.70 -0.13
N ILE A 34 -4.82 -2.05 1.04
CA ILE A 34 -5.69 -1.16 1.81
C ILE A 34 -4.99 -0.82 3.12
N PHE A 35 -4.83 0.46 3.41
CA PHE A 35 -4.31 0.93 4.70
C PHE A 35 -5.44 1.15 5.70
N ILE A 36 -5.29 0.58 6.90
CA ILE A 36 -6.19 0.80 8.03
C ILE A 36 -5.44 1.61 9.08
N SER A 37 -5.41 2.92 8.91
CA SER A 37 -4.68 3.84 9.81
C SER A 37 -5.56 4.38 10.96
N GLN A 38 -6.90 4.35 10.79
CA GLN A 38 -7.90 4.76 11.80
C GLN A 38 -8.20 3.61 12.78
N ALA A 39 -7.17 2.89 13.22
CA ALA A 39 -7.28 1.84 14.22
C ALA A 39 -6.74 2.34 15.57
N GLY A 40 -7.46 2.05 16.66
CA GLY A 40 -7.06 2.44 18.01
C GLY A 40 -7.16 3.96 18.26
N HIS A 41 -6.18 4.53 18.95
CA HIS A 41 -6.17 5.93 19.39
C HIS A 41 -5.19 6.81 18.59
N ASN A 42 -5.06 6.57 17.29
CA ASN A 42 -4.27 7.44 16.41
C ASN A 42 -4.96 8.80 16.25
N ARG A 43 -4.17 9.88 16.33
CA ARG A 43 -4.68 11.23 16.09
C ARG A 43 -4.99 11.42 14.61
N HIS A 44 -6.07 12.14 14.31
CA HIS A 44 -6.48 12.42 12.94
C HIS A 44 -5.36 13.11 12.14
N GLU A 45 -4.70 14.10 12.74
CA GLU A 45 -3.65 14.88 12.07
C GLU A 45 -2.49 14.01 11.62
N HIS A 46 -2.09 13.05 12.45
CA HIS A 46 -1.02 12.11 12.13
C HIS A 46 -1.39 11.15 11.00
N ILE A 47 -2.66 10.77 10.92
CA ILE A 47 -3.12 9.89 9.85
C ILE A 47 -3.11 10.63 8.53
N CYS A 48 -3.58 11.88 8.51
CA CYS A 48 -3.50 12.74 7.34
C CYS A 48 -2.04 12.96 6.91
N GLU A 49 -1.15 13.32 7.84
CA GLU A 49 0.28 13.48 7.57
C GLU A 49 0.92 12.20 6.98
N SER A 50 0.57 11.03 7.53
CA SER A 50 1.06 9.75 7.02
C SER A 50 0.56 9.45 5.60
N ILE A 51 -0.69 9.78 5.28
CA ILE A 51 -1.26 9.60 3.93
C ILE A 51 -0.57 10.54 2.93
N GLU A 52 -0.37 11.81 3.32
CA GLU A 52 0.32 12.80 2.49
C GLU A 52 1.78 12.42 2.24
N LEU A 53 2.49 11.94 3.28
CA LEU A 53 3.86 11.45 3.16
C LEU A 53 3.93 10.24 2.21
N PHE A 54 3.03 9.27 2.36
CA PHE A 54 2.95 8.13 1.47
C PHE A 54 2.71 8.54 0.00
N ALA A 55 1.73 9.43 -0.23
CA ALA A 55 1.37 9.91 -1.55
C ALA A 55 2.53 10.64 -2.25
N ARG A 56 3.36 11.37 -1.49
CA ARG A 56 4.50 12.09 -2.03
C ARG A 56 5.72 11.20 -2.27
N GLU A 57 6.08 10.37 -1.30
CA GLU A 57 7.39 9.70 -1.29
C GLU A 57 7.37 8.29 -1.91
N VAL A 58 6.23 7.59 -1.84
CA VAL A 58 6.16 6.15 -2.17
C VAL A 58 5.23 5.89 -3.35
N MET A 59 4.02 6.45 -3.33
CA MET A 59 2.97 6.19 -4.34
C MET A 59 3.41 6.40 -5.81
N PRO A 60 4.21 7.43 -6.18
CA PRO A 60 4.53 7.70 -7.59
C PRO A 60 5.18 6.51 -8.29
N GLU A 61 6.03 5.76 -7.60
CA GLU A 61 6.75 4.62 -8.15
C GLU A 61 5.82 3.48 -8.61
N PHE A 62 4.75 3.25 -7.86
CA PHE A 62 3.77 2.20 -8.15
C PHE A 62 2.69 2.67 -9.11
N ALA A 63 2.28 3.94 -9.04
CA ALA A 63 1.25 4.51 -9.90
C ALA A 63 1.64 4.48 -11.39
N GLU A 64 2.92 4.68 -11.71
CA GLU A 64 3.42 4.55 -13.08
C GLU A 64 3.27 3.12 -13.63
N ARG A 65 3.42 2.10 -12.78
CA ARG A 65 3.29 0.68 -13.14
C ARG A 65 1.84 0.19 -13.11
N ASP A 66 1.01 0.75 -12.23
CA ASP A 66 -0.42 0.40 -12.08
C ASP A 66 -1.23 0.61 -13.36
N LEU A 67 -0.87 1.60 -14.21
CA LEU A 67 -1.52 1.80 -15.51
C LEU A 67 -1.51 0.54 -16.39
N ALA A 68 -0.47 -0.31 -16.28
CA ALA A 68 -0.40 -1.59 -16.97
C ALA A 68 -1.28 -2.66 -16.29
N HIS A 69 -1.43 -2.61 -14.96
CA HIS A 69 -2.17 -3.58 -14.15
C HIS A 69 -3.69 -3.32 -14.10
N VAL A 70 -4.15 -2.09 -14.31
CA VAL A 70 -5.59 -1.72 -14.28
C VAL A 70 -6.31 -2.04 -15.59
N ALA A 71 -5.62 -1.99 -16.73
CA ALA A 71 -6.21 -2.23 -18.06
C ALA A 71 -6.97 -3.57 -18.22
N PRO A 72 -6.54 -4.69 -17.59
CA PRO A 72 -7.25 -5.97 -17.61
C PRO A 72 -8.51 -6.04 -16.73
N ARG A 73 -8.69 -5.12 -15.75
CA ARG A 73 -9.80 -5.17 -14.77
C ARG A 73 -11.11 -4.62 -15.36
N LYS A 74 -11.63 -5.23 -16.43
CA LYS A 74 -12.95 -4.91 -17.01
C LYS A 74 -14.09 -5.82 -16.52
N GLN A 75 -13.84 -6.70 -15.56
CA GLN A 75 -14.89 -7.47 -14.92
C GLN A 75 -15.48 -6.65 -13.78
N GLY A 76 -16.53 -5.87 -14.08
CA GLY A 76 -17.35 -5.24 -13.06
C GLY A 76 -17.91 -6.28 -12.09
N TRP A 77 -17.99 -5.92 -10.81
CA TRP A 77 -18.69 -6.72 -9.80
C TRP A 77 -20.10 -7.05 -10.30
N PRO A 78 -20.56 -8.31 -10.23
CA PRO A 78 -21.93 -8.64 -10.61
C PRO A 78 -22.89 -7.87 -9.70
N THR A 79 -23.51 -6.82 -10.24
CA THR A 79 -24.57 -6.07 -9.58
C THR A 79 -25.76 -7.02 -9.42
N ARG A 80 -26.18 -7.26 -8.18
CA ARG A 80 -27.47 -7.89 -7.90
C ARG A 80 -28.60 -6.91 -8.19
#